data_AF-A0A9E5FEB2-F1
#
_entry.id   AF-A0A9E5FEB2-F1
#
_cell.length_a   1.000
_cell.length_b   1.000
_cell.length_c   1.000
_cell.angle_alpha   90.00
_cell.angle_beta   90.00
_cell.angle_gamma   90.00
#
_symmetry.space_group_name_H-M   'P 1'
#
loop_
_entity.id
_entity.type
_entity.pdbx_description
1 polymer ?
#
loop_
_entity_poly.entity_id
_entity_poly.type
_entity_poly.pdbx_seq_one_letter_code
_entity_poly.pdbx_strand_id
1 'polypeptide(L)'
;GAGIVPTVTVFSGARPGQAIGSFFAFPQNYRGGLTLAVQDYNNDGKLDILAGTAGGKNPQVRVFNGRTFRQIDSFFASVGGFSGPISLG
;
A
#
# COMPACT_ATOMS: atom_id res chain seq x y z
N GLY A 1 -22.38 -7.36 1.85
CA GLY A 1 -20.99 -7.60 2.28
C GLY A 1 -20.12 -6.55 1.64
N ALA A 2 -19.65 -5.57 2.40
CA ALA A 2 -19.01 -4.38 1.86
C ALA A 2 -17.60 -4.71 1.38
N GLY A 3 -17.41 -4.71 0.05
CA GLY A 3 -16.07 -4.75 -0.54
C GLY A 3 -15.26 -3.59 0.01
N ILE A 4 -14.09 -3.91 0.56
CA ILE A 4 -13.17 -2.92 1.10
C ILE A 4 -12.83 -1.98 -0.07
N VAL A 5 -13.29 -0.72 0.01
CA VAL A 5 -12.84 0.30 -0.93
C VAL A 5 -11.32 0.39 -0.73
N PRO A 6 -10.49 0.40 -1.79
CA PRO A 6 -9.03 0.35 -1.66
C PRO A 6 -8.43 1.69 -1.18
N THR A 7 -9.02 2.26 -0.12
CA THR A 7 -8.59 3.48 0.54
C THR A 7 -7.48 3.13 1.52
N VAL A 8 -6.33 3.74 1.32
CA VAL A 8 -5.24 3.75 2.28
C VAL A 8 -5.35 5.04 3.09
N THR A 9 -5.46 4.92 4.40
CA THR A 9 -5.38 6.06 5.32
C THR A 9 -4.03 6.02 6.02
N VAL A 10 -3.32 7.14 5.97
CA VAL A 10 -1.98 7.28 6.53
C VAL A 10 -2.09 8.01 7.85
N PHE A 11 -1.49 7.46 8.91
CA PHE A 11 -1.45 8.07 10.23
C PHE A 11 -0.05 8.55 10.58
N SER A 12 0.04 9.61 11.38
CA SER A 12 1.30 10.14 11.89
C SER A 12 1.92 9.20 12.91
N GLY A 13 3.17 8.81 12.69
CA GLY A 13 3.98 8.12 13.72
C GLY A 13 4.37 9.03 14.89
N ALA A 14 4.36 10.36 14.70
CA ALA A 14 4.68 11.33 15.74
C ALA A 14 3.47 11.69 16.63
N ARG A 15 2.26 11.42 16.15
CA ARG A 15 0.99 11.74 16.84
C ARG A 15 -0.01 10.61 16.63
N PRO A 16 -0.11 9.67 17.59
CA PRO A 16 -1.02 8.53 17.48
C PRO A 16 -2.45 8.98 17.17
N GLY A 17 -3.07 8.33 16.19
CA GLY A 17 -4.45 8.60 15.78
C GLY A 17 -4.64 9.81 14.86
N GLN A 18 -3.62 10.61 14.60
CA GLN A 18 -3.73 11.71 13.63
C GLN A 18 -3.57 11.18 12.20
N ALA A 19 -4.66 11.15 11.42
CA ALA A 19 -4.58 10.92 9.99
C ALA A 19 -3.88 12.10 9.30
N ILE A 20 -2.88 11.79 8.47
CA ILE A 20 -2.09 12.76 7.70
C ILE A 20 -2.39 12.71 6.20
N GLY A 21 -3.21 11.75 5.76
CA GLY A 21 -3.70 11.69 4.39
C GLY A 21 -4.52 10.44 4.13
N SER A 22 -5.27 10.45 3.04
CA SER A 22 -5.91 9.25 2.49
C SER A 22 -5.94 9.31 0.97
N PHE A 23 -5.79 8.15 0.35
CA PHE A 23 -5.82 8.02 -1.11
C PHE A 23 -6.30 6.63 -1.54
N PHE A 24 -6.73 6.50 -2.78
CA PHE A 24 -7.06 5.20 -3.37
C PHE A 24 -5.80 4.57 -3.96
N ALA A 25 -5.40 3.41 -3.43
CA ALA A 25 -4.23 2.69 -3.95
C ALA A 25 -4.53 1.98 -5.29
N PHE A 26 -5.80 1.61 -5.51
CA PHE A 26 -6.29 0.90 -6.70
C PHE A 26 -7.64 1.47 -7.14
N PRO A 27 -8.13 1.15 -8.36
CA PRO A 27 -9.44 1.62 -8.83
C PRO A 27 -10.57 1.33 -7.83
N GLN A 28 -11.50 2.27 -7.67
CA GLN A 28 -12.55 2.19 -6.65
C GLN A 28 -13.50 0.99 -6.81
N ASN A 29 -13.55 0.39 -8.00
CA ASN A 29 -14.29 -0.84 -8.30
C ASN A 29 -13.50 -2.13 -7.95
N TYR A 30 -12.25 -2.02 -7.50
CA TYR A 30 -11.50 -3.16 -6.99
C TYR A 30 -12.18 -3.72 -5.73
N ARG A 31 -12.26 -5.06 -5.66
CA ARG A 31 -12.94 -5.80 -4.59
C ARG A 31 -12.08 -6.91 -3.99
N GLY A 32 -10.84 -7.07 -4.46
CA GLY A 32 -9.91 -8.04 -3.90
C GLY A 32 -9.31 -7.57 -2.58
N GLY A 33 -8.59 -8.45 -1.90
CA GLY A 33 -7.85 -8.08 -0.69
C GLY A 33 -6.67 -7.16 -1.03
N LEU A 34 -6.33 -6.27 -0.12
CA LEU A 34 -5.09 -5.49 -0.20
C LEU A 34 -4.13 -5.91 0.90
N THR A 35 -2.85 -5.95 0.57
CA THR A 35 -1.74 -6.02 1.53
C THR A 35 -1.00 -4.70 1.53
N LEU A 36 -0.54 -4.27 2.70
CA LEU A 36 0.20 -3.02 2.87
C LEU A 36 1.53 -3.30 3.55
N ALA A 37 2.59 -2.67 3.08
CA ALA A 37 3.89 -2.59 3.72
C ALA A 37 4.37 -1.14 3.73
N VAL A 38 5.30 -0.83 4.63
CA VAL A 38 5.97 0.47 4.67
C VAL A 38 7.48 0.26 4.71
N GLN A 39 8.20 1.01 3.89
CA GLN A 39 9.67 1.00 3.83
C GLN A 39 10.12 2.31 3.19
N ASP A 40 11.26 2.86 3.61
CA ASP A 40 11.91 3.94 2.86
C ASP A 40 12.43 3.36 1.54
N TYR A 41 11.63 3.46 0.47
CA TYR A 41 11.88 2.81 -0.81
C TYR A 41 12.76 3.68 -1.70
N ASN A 42 12.56 5.01 -1.64
CA ASN A 42 13.35 5.98 -2.40
C ASN A 42 14.59 6.51 -1.65
N ASN A 43 14.87 6.00 -0.44
CA ASN A 43 15.97 6.45 0.43
C ASN A 43 15.92 7.96 0.75
N ASP A 44 14.72 8.53 0.93
CA ASP A 44 14.54 9.95 1.27
C ASP A 44 14.54 10.24 2.78
N GLY A 45 14.70 9.20 3.60
CA GLY A 45 14.65 9.26 5.06
C GLY A 45 13.22 9.24 5.61
N LYS A 46 12.23 8.92 4.78
CA LYS A 46 10.84 8.71 5.21
C LYS A 46 10.28 7.42 4.63
N LEU A 47 9.40 6.79 5.40
CA LEU A 47 8.73 5.56 4.97
C LEU A 47 7.76 5.84 3.83
N ASP A 48 7.93 5.12 2.73
CA ASP A 48 7.00 5.03 1.62
C ASP A 48 5.97 3.91 1.85
N ILE A 49 4.89 3.94 1.08
CA ILE A 49 3.76 3.03 1.22
C ILE A 49 3.75 2.07 0.03
N LEU A 50 3.78 0.77 0.31
CA LEU A 50 3.66 -0.27 -0.70
C LEU A 50 2.29 -0.92 -0.53
N ALA A 51 1.46 -0.83 -1.58
CA ALA A 51 0.15 -1.47 -1.62
C ALA A 51 0.13 -2.58 -2.67
N GLY A 52 -0.09 -3.81 -2.20
CA GLY A 52 -0.21 -5.00 -3.02
C GLY A 52 -1.65 -5.48 -3.13
N THR A 53 -2.03 -6.03 -4.28
CA THR A 53 -3.28 -6.77 -4.42
C THR A 53 -3.06 -8.22 -3.98
N ALA A 54 -3.78 -8.67 -2.96
CA ALA A 54 -3.82 -10.06 -2.55
C ALA A 54 -4.84 -10.82 -3.41
N GLY A 55 -4.33 -11.49 -4.46
CA GLY A 55 -5.11 -12.40 -5.30
C GLY A 55 -5.63 -11.81 -6.62
N GLY A 56 -5.93 -12.72 -7.54
CA GLY A 56 -6.31 -12.42 -8.92
C GLY A 56 -5.27 -12.91 -9.94
N LYS A 57 -5.61 -12.83 -11.23
CA LYS A 57 -4.73 -13.30 -12.33
C LYS A 57 -3.51 -12.41 -12.57
N ASN A 58 -3.42 -11.26 -11.90
CA ASN A 58 -2.37 -10.27 -12.16
C ASN A 58 -2.05 -9.46 -10.88
N PRO A 59 -1.35 -10.04 -9.90
CA PRO A 59 -1.06 -9.35 -8.66
C PRO A 59 -0.14 -8.16 -8.94
N GLN A 60 -0.51 -6.99 -8.47
CA GLN A 60 0.21 -5.73 -8.68
C GLN A 60 0.58 -5.13 -7.33
N VAL A 61 1.81 -4.60 -7.26
CA VAL A 61 2.28 -3.75 -6.18
C VAL A 61 2.45 -2.33 -6.72
N ARG A 62 1.97 -1.35 -5.97
CA ARG A 62 2.18 0.07 -6.23
C ARG A 62 2.88 0.70 -5.04
N VAL A 63 3.89 1.50 -5.33
CA VAL A 63 4.69 2.23 -4.34
C VAL A 63 4.30 3.69 -4.39
N PHE A 64 3.97 4.26 -3.23
CA PHE A 64 3.57 5.64 -3.06
C PHE A 64 4.54 6.35 -2.13
N ASN A 65 4.98 7.54 -2.53
CA ASN A 65 5.89 8.31 -1.71
C ASN A 65 5.21 8.75 -0.39
N GLY A 66 5.89 8.55 0.73
CA GLY A 66 5.37 8.83 2.07
C GLY A 66 5.08 10.30 2.37
N ARG A 67 5.65 11.24 1.59
CA ARG A 67 5.44 12.69 1.75
C ARG A 67 4.28 13.20 0.91
N THR A 68 4.19 12.71 -0.32
CA THR A 68 3.31 13.30 -1.35
C THR A 68 2.14 12.41 -1.72
N PHE A 69 2.15 11.14 -1.30
CA PHE A 69 1.20 10.10 -1.69
C PHE A 69 1.12 9.88 -3.21
N ARG A 70 2.08 10.40 -3.97
CA ARG A 70 2.18 10.14 -5.41
C ARG A 70 2.75 8.76 -5.65
N GLN A 71 2.18 8.03 -6.60
CA GLN A 71 2.77 6.78 -7.06
C GLN A 71 4.14 7.06 -7.65
N ILE A 72 5.17 6.41 -7.12
CA ILE A 72 6.57 6.53 -7.57
C ILE A 72 7.04 5.28 -8.30
N ASP A 73 6.41 4.12 -8.05
CA ASP A 73 6.71 2.88 -8.76
C ASP A 73 5.49 1.95 -8.81
N SER A 74 5.50 0.99 -9.74
CA SER A 74 4.55 -0.12 -9.77
C SER A 74 5.11 -1.32 -10.53
N PHE A 75 4.94 -2.51 -9.97
CA PHE A 75 5.37 -3.75 -10.58
C PHE A 75 4.35 -4.87 -10.37
N PHE A 76 4.40 -5.89 -11.25
CA PHE A 76 3.61 -7.10 -11.06
C PHE A 76 4.35 -8.05 -10.12
N ALA A 77 3.64 -8.59 -9.14
CA ALA A 77 4.15 -9.66 -8.29
C ALA A 77 4.09 -11.00 -9.05
N SER A 78 4.88 -11.14 -10.12
CA SER A 78 5.08 -12.47 -10.71
C SER A 78 5.77 -13.36 -9.68
N VAL A 79 5.19 -14.52 -9.42
CA VAL A 79 5.57 -15.47 -8.36
C VAL A 79 7.09 -15.69 -8.31
N GLY A 80 7.65 -15.49 -7.12
CA GLY A 80 9.05 -15.76 -6.80
C GLY A 80 9.50 -15.32 -5.40
N GLY A 81 8.76 -14.44 -4.68
CA GLY A 81 9.28 -13.91 -3.41
C GLY A 81 8.29 -13.43 -2.33
N PHE A 82 6.98 -13.39 -2.58
CA PHE A 82 6.03 -12.90 -1.56
C PHE A 82 5.02 -14.00 -1.18
N SER A 83 5.41 -14.80 -0.18
CA SER A 83 4.59 -15.87 0.43
C SER A 83 4.36 -15.60 1.92
N GLY A 84 4.00 -14.37 2.28
CA GLY A 84 3.68 -14.06 3.67
C GLY A 84 2.66 -12.94 3.79
N PRO A 85 1.71 -13.03 4.74
CA PRO A 85 0.99 -11.85 5.20
C PRO A 85 2.01 -10.86 5.77
N ILE A 86 1.97 -9.61 5.32
CA ILE A 86 2.77 -8.54 5.93
C ILE A 86 2.12 -8.23 7.27
N SER A 87 2.73 -8.75 8.35
CA SER A 87 2.37 -8.42 9.73
C SER A 87 3.29 -7.28 10.18
N LEU A 88 2.69 -6.16 10.58
CA LEU A 88 3.39 -5.11 11.32
C LEU A 88 3.44 -5.55 12.78
N GLY A 89 4.65 -5.77 13.30
CA GLY A 89 4.92 -5.89 14.74
C GLY A 89 5.04 -4.54 15.41
#